data_AF-A0A4Q3TRI5-F1
#
_entry.id   AF-A0A4Q3TRI5-F1
#
_cell.length_a   1.000
_cell.length_b   1.000
_cell.length_c   1.000
_cell.angle_alpha   90.00
_cell.angle_beta   90.00
_cell.angle_gamma   90.00
#
_symmetry.space_group_name_H-M   'P 1'
#
loop_
_entity.id
_entity.type
_entity.pdbx_description
1 polymer ?
#
loop_
_entity_poly.entity_id
_entity_poly.type
_entity_poly.pdbx_seq_one_letter_code
_entity_poly.pdbx_strand_id
1 'polypeptide(L)'
;MAAYIPGVPRSVGPSRPDLSNGTESSNLTLSASRTYLPMCEAEWRAADSTVFVAGIRGDQIIKLKRGGVATLSELATADPSVAIEGVGADTLRKLIQQAKLQKATAETGAFSVEVLPVEPGRGFALLPSPQQGDLFFDMEGDPLYPEGLEYLFGVLGPFGPNGEEEFKAFWAHDPVQEKAAFEAFMKCVVAHLVRYPDARIYHYAPYEPTALKRLASRYATMEAALDQMLREQRFVDLYKVVRQGLQASTEGYSLKDLEKIYWGGRGGEVTNAGDSIVEYERWRETGDQSILDAILRYNEDDVRSTVRMRDWLERLRPSGAAFGLTQPDEELDEKAEARIAAREEFERRRKD
;
A
#
# COMPACT_ATOMS: atom_id res chain seq x y z
N MET A 1 68.56 -60.22 17.57
CA MET A 1 68.11 -59.35 16.46
C MET A 1 67.49 -58.12 17.10
N ALA A 2 68.22 -57.04 17.40
CA ALA A 2 68.71 -56.00 16.48
C ALA A 2 67.55 -55.45 15.61
N ALA A 3 67.18 -54.17 15.61
CA ALA A 3 67.91 -52.97 15.99
C ALA A 3 66.99 -51.79 16.35
N TYR A 4 67.58 -50.87 17.12
CA TYR A 4 67.15 -49.55 17.55
C TYR A 4 67.75 -48.50 16.60
N ILE A 5 66.99 -47.51 16.12
CA ILE A 5 67.49 -46.17 15.73
C ILE A 5 66.38 -45.10 16.02
N PRO A 6 66.72 -43.91 16.57
CA PRO A 6 65.78 -42.93 17.13
C PRO A 6 65.60 -41.62 16.33
N GLY A 7 64.53 -40.87 16.66
CA GLY A 7 64.52 -39.40 16.78
C GLY A 7 64.09 -38.55 15.56
N VAL A 8 63.02 -37.75 15.70
CA VAL A 8 62.92 -36.30 15.39
C VAL A 8 61.76 -35.70 16.24
N PRO A 9 61.90 -34.52 16.90
CA PRO A 9 60.87 -33.93 17.76
C PRO A 9 59.77 -33.21 16.96
N ARG A 10 58.51 -33.35 17.35
CA ARG A 10 57.42 -32.49 16.86
C ARG A 10 57.41 -31.17 17.60
N SER A 11 57.44 -30.09 16.81
CA SER A 11 57.38 -28.70 17.22
C SER A 11 56.07 -28.36 17.94
N VAL A 12 56.24 -27.54 18.98
CA VAL A 12 55.18 -26.85 19.72
C VAL A 12 54.58 -25.79 18.79
N GLY A 13 53.33 -25.99 18.37
CA GLY A 13 52.53 -24.97 17.69
C GLY A 13 51.87 -24.04 18.72
N PRO A 14 51.68 -22.74 18.39
CA PRO A 14 51.30 -21.73 19.37
C PRO A 14 49.84 -21.88 19.83
N SER A 15 49.67 -21.56 21.09
CA SER A 15 48.44 -21.48 21.87
C SER A 15 47.32 -20.71 21.16
N ARG A 16 46.09 -21.22 21.29
CA ARG A 16 44.86 -20.54 20.86
C ARG A 16 44.77 -19.14 21.52
N PRO A 17 44.46 -18.08 20.77
CA PRO A 17 44.00 -16.85 21.39
C PRO A 17 42.55 -17.02 21.83
N ASP A 18 42.33 -16.57 23.05
CA ASP A 18 41.07 -16.37 23.75
C ASP A 18 40.13 -15.50 22.90
N LEU A 19 38.93 -16.01 22.59
CA LEU A 19 37.87 -15.24 21.93
C LEU A 19 36.89 -14.75 23.00
N SER A 20 37.32 -13.72 23.73
CA SER A 20 36.42 -12.83 24.44
C SER A 20 36.30 -11.51 23.69
N ASN A 21 35.05 -11.09 23.44
CA ASN A 21 34.58 -9.79 22.95
C ASN A 21 34.73 -9.49 21.45
N GLY A 22 33.60 -9.17 20.82
CA GLY A 22 33.52 -8.65 19.45
C GLY A 22 32.10 -8.65 18.90
N THR A 23 31.27 -7.75 19.42
CA THR A 23 29.99 -7.32 18.83
C THR A 23 30.22 -6.75 17.43
N GLU A 24 30.15 -7.57 16.38
CA GLU A 24 30.31 -7.09 15.00
C GLU A 24 29.65 -8.02 13.96
N SER A 25 28.43 -8.50 14.22
CA SER A 25 27.68 -9.34 13.26
C SER A 25 26.24 -8.89 12.98
N SER A 26 25.77 -7.80 13.59
CA SER A 26 24.42 -7.27 13.33
C SER A 26 24.37 -6.20 12.23
N ASN A 27 25.49 -5.59 11.84
CA ASN A 27 25.51 -4.50 10.85
C ASN A 27 25.70 -4.98 9.39
N LEU A 28 26.10 -6.23 9.15
CA LEU A 28 26.35 -6.76 7.80
C LEU A 28 25.07 -7.28 7.11
N THR A 29 24.05 -7.68 7.87
CA THR A 29 22.82 -8.28 7.33
C THR A 29 21.81 -7.22 6.85
N LEU A 30 21.68 -6.11 7.60
CA LEU A 30 20.84 -4.97 7.24
C LEU A 30 21.35 -4.17 6.03
N SER A 31 22.66 -4.12 5.84
CA SER A 31 23.31 -3.50 4.68
C SER A 31 23.09 -4.33 3.40
N ALA A 32 23.23 -5.65 3.49
CA ALA A 32 23.08 -6.55 2.34
C ALA A 32 21.68 -6.52 1.70
N SER A 33 20.60 -6.44 2.49
CA SER A 33 19.22 -6.38 1.95
C SER A 33 18.91 -5.04 1.25
N ARG A 34 19.50 -3.94 1.72
CA ARG A 34 19.37 -2.60 1.11
C ARG A 34 20.16 -2.45 -0.19
N THR A 35 21.25 -3.18 -0.38
CA THR A 35 22.04 -3.18 -1.62
C THR A 35 21.51 -4.17 -2.67
N TYR A 36 20.91 -5.29 -2.26
CA TYR A 36 20.45 -6.34 -3.17
C TYR A 36 19.19 -5.95 -3.96
N LEU A 37 18.23 -5.25 -3.33
CA LEU A 37 16.98 -4.86 -4.01
C LEU A 37 17.19 -3.92 -5.21
N PRO A 38 17.96 -2.82 -5.09
CA PRO A 38 18.26 -1.96 -6.24
C PRO A 38 19.07 -2.69 -7.32
N MET A 39 19.97 -3.60 -6.94
CA MET A 39 20.77 -4.38 -7.88
C MET A 39 19.92 -5.41 -8.64
N CYS A 40 19.06 -6.16 -7.94
CA CYS A 40 18.11 -7.08 -8.55
C CYS A 40 17.08 -6.36 -9.41
N GLU A 41 16.64 -5.17 -9.00
CA GLU A 41 15.75 -4.36 -9.83
C GLU A 41 16.45 -3.96 -11.12
N ALA A 42 17.69 -3.45 -11.07
CA ALA A 42 18.45 -3.10 -12.26
C ALA A 42 18.64 -4.30 -13.22
N GLU A 43 18.94 -5.48 -12.68
CA GLU A 43 19.02 -6.72 -13.46
C GLU A 43 17.67 -7.09 -14.10
N TRP A 44 16.57 -7.01 -13.36
CA TRP A 44 15.24 -7.29 -13.90
C TRP A 44 14.81 -6.26 -14.96
N ARG A 45 15.18 -5.00 -14.79
CA ARG A 45 14.94 -3.94 -15.79
C ARG A 45 15.70 -4.24 -17.07
N ALA A 46 16.99 -4.57 -16.95
CA ALA A 46 17.83 -4.95 -18.08
C ALA A 46 17.32 -6.21 -18.80
N ALA A 47 16.72 -7.14 -18.05
CA ALA A 47 16.14 -8.37 -18.57
C ALA A 47 14.70 -8.22 -19.11
N ASP A 48 14.13 -7.00 -19.11
CA ASP A 48 12.73 -6.76 -19.50
C ASP A 48 11.76 -7.70 -18.77
N SER A 49 11.96 -7.88 -17.46
CA SER A 49 11.31 -8.93 -16.69
C SER A 49 9.80 -8.73 -16.56
N THR A 50 9.05 -9.83 -16.67
CA THR A 50 7.59 -9.85 -16.42
C THR A 50 7.22 -9.52 -14.97
N VAL A 51 8.17 -9.47 -14.03
CA VAL A 51 7.91 -9.10 -12.63
C VAL A 51 7.32 -7.70 -12.47
N PHE A 52 7.56 -6.81 -13.43
CA PHE A 52 7.00 -5.46 -13.44
C PHE A 52 5.58 -5.38 -13.99
N VAL A 53 5.01 -6.48 -14.50
CA VAL A 53 3.63 -6.50 -15.01
C VAL A 53 2.67 -6.36 -13.84
N ALA A 54 1.87 -5.29 -13.83
CA ALA A 54 1.08 -4.95 -12.65
C ALA A 54 0.08 -6.06 -12.29
N GLY A 55 0.12 -6.53 -11.04
CA GLY A 55 -0.78 -7.57 -10.53
C GLY A 55 -0.45 -8.99 -10.99
N ILE A 56 0.66 -9.21 -11.70
CA ILE A 56 1.16 -10.56 -11.97
C ILE A 56 1.59 -11.24 -10.67
N ARG A 57 1.34 -12.54 -10.57
CA ARG A 57 1.79 -13.37 -9.44
C ARG A 57 3.03 -14.17 -9.81
N GLY A 58 3.84 -14.51 -8.81
CA GLY A 58 5.03 -15.34 -9.00
C GLY A 58 4.76 -16.68 -9.69
N ASP A 59 3.62 -17.33 -9.38
CA ASP A 59 3.23 -18.57 -10.03
C ASP A 59 2.94 -18.38 -11.53
N GLN A 60 2.36 -17.24 -11.92
CA GLN A 60 2.06 -16.89 -13.30
C GLN A 60 3.35 -16.59 -14.07
N ILE A 61 4.30 -15.85 -13.49
CA ILE A 61 5.63 -15.59 -14.09
C ILE A 61 6.30 -16.92 -14.47
N ILE A 62 6.31 -17.88 -13.55
CA ILE A 62 6.95 -19.18 -13.77
C ILE A 62 6.24 -19.95 -14.91
N LYS A 63 4.90 -19.92 -14.96
CA LYS A 63 4.11 -20.60 -15.99
C LYS A 63 4.27 -19.96 -17.36
N LEU A 64 4.24 -18.63 -17.44
CA LEU A 64 4.50 -17.86 -18.67
C LEU A 64 5.88 -18.21 -19.23
N LYS A 65 6.91 -18.21 -18.38
CA LYS A 65 8.28 -18.58 -18.79
C LYS A 65 8.38 -20.00 -19.33
N ARG A 66 7.67 -20.97 -18.72
CA ARG A 66 7.58 -22.35 -19.24
C ARG A 66 6.85 -22.42 -20.59
N GLY A 67 5.85 -21.56 -20.79
CA GLY A 67 5.12 -21.41 -22.05
C GLY A 67 5.85 -20.58 -23.12
N GLY A 68 7.11 -20.19 -22.89
CA GLY A 68 7.92 -19.44 -23.87
C GLY A 68 7.74 -17.92 -23.82
N VAL A 69 7.05 -17.38 -22.81
CA VAL A 69 6.89 -15.93 -22.59
C VAL A 69 7.69 -15.54 -21.34
N ALA A 70 8.92 -15.10 -21.54
CA ALA A 70 9.87 -14.78 -20.47
C ALA A 70 9.97 -13.28 -20.17
N THR A 71 9.68 -12.41 -21.14
CA THR A 71 9.82 -10.95 -21.01
C THR A 71 8.49 -10.20 -21.07
N LEU A 72 8.50 -8.96 -20.57
CA LEU A 72 7.37 -8.04 -20.64
C LEU A 72 7.02 -7.73 -22.10
N SER A 73 8.00 -7.53 -22.96
CA SER A 73 7.79 -7.27 -24.40
C SER A 73 7.21 -8.48 -25.12
N GLU A 74 7.67 -9.69 -24.80
CA GLU A 74 7.06 -10.93 -25.30
C GLU A 74 5.60 -11.05 -24.84
N LEU A 75 5.32 -10.77 -23.56
CA LEU A 75 3.95 -10.82 -23.05
C LEU A 75 3.05 -9.75 -23.69
N ALA A 76 3.57 -8.55 -23.92
CA ALA A 76 2.84 -7.47 -24.58
C ALA A 76 2.47 -7.80 -26.04
N THR A 77 3.24 -8.67 -26.70
CA THR A 77 3.01 -9.07 -28.10
C THR A 77 2.41 -10.47 -28.26
N ALA A 78 2.18 -11.19 -27.15
CA ALA A 78 1.64 -12.53 -27.18
C ALA A 78 0.21 -12.59 -27.74
N ASP A 79 -0.09 -13.69 -28.44
CA ASP A 79 -1.42 -13.97 -28.98
C ASP A 79 -2.32 -14.54 -27.86
N PRO A 80 -3.42 -13.85 -27.48
CA PRO A 80 -4.32 -14.32 -26.43
C PRO A 80 -5.07 -15.62 -26.77
N SER A 81 -5.05 -16.07 -28.02
CA SER A 81 -5.64 -17.35 -28.45
C SER A 81 -4.73 -18.56 -28.19
N VAL A 82 -3.43 -18.33 -27.97
CA VAL A 82 -2.47 -19.39 -27.67
C VAL A 82 -2.49 -19.69 -26.18
N ALA A 83 -2.96 -20.88 -25.82
CA ALA A 83 -3.05 -21.30 -24.42
C ALA A 83 -1.66 -21.48 -23.79
N ILE A 84 -1.50 -21.02 -22.54
CA ILE A 84 -0.33 -21.29 -21.70
C ILE A 84 -0.77 -22.20 -20.56
N GLU A 85 -0.10 -23.34 -20.42
CA GLU A 85 -0.45 -24.35 -19.42
C GLU A 85 -0.47 -23.75 -18.00
N GLY A 86 -1.58 -23.97 -17.29
CA GLY A 86 -1.78 -23.48 -15.93
C GLY A 86 -2.11 -21.99 -15.79
N VAL A 87 -2.29 -21.26 -16.91
CA VAL A 87 -2.79 -19.88 -16.94
C VAL A 87 -4.15 -19.87 -17.64
N GLY A 88 -5.21 -19.47 -16.93
CA GLY A 88 -6.55 -19.38 -17.52
C GLY A 88 -6.61 -18.33 -18.64
N ALA A 89 -7.40 -18.58 -19.69
CA ALA A 89 -7.47 -17.71 -20.87
C ALA A 89 -7.81 -16.25 -20.53
N ASP A 90 -8.71 -16.02 -19.57
CA ASP A 90 -9.06 -14.66 -19.14
C ASP A 90 -7.93 -13.95 -18.40
N THR A 91 -7.22 -14.69 -17.56
CA THR A 91 -6.02 -14.20 -16.88
C THR A 91 -4.93 -13.84 -17.88
N LEU A 92 -4.69 -14.71 -18.88
CA LEU A 92 -3.70 -14.45 -19.92
C LEU A 92 -4.05 -13.18 -20.71
N ARG A 93 -5.31 -13.02 -21.14
CA ARG A 93 -5.77 -11.79 -21.81
C ARG A 93 -5.50 -10.54 -20.99
N LYS A 94 -5.85 -10.56 -19.69
CA LYS A 94 -5.63 -9.43 -18.79
C LYS A 94 -4.14 -9.09 -18.63
N LEU A 95 -3.28 -10.11 -18.48
CA LEU A 95 -1.83 -9.93 -18.37
C LEU A 95 -1.20 -9.38 -19.67
N ILE A 96 -1.65 -9.86 -20.83
CA ILE A 96 -1.22 -9.34 -22.14
C ILE A 96 -1.61 -7.86 -22.26
N GLN A 97 -2.87 -7.52 -21.95
CA GLN A 97 -3.35 -6.14 -22.02
C GLN A 97 -2.59 -5.22 -21.04
N GLN A 98 -2.31 -5.71 -19.84
CA GLN A 98 -1.52 -4.99 -18.84
C GLN A 98 -0.12 -4.68 -19.37
N ALA A 99 0.56 -5.69 -19.91
CA ALA A 99 1.90 -5.56 -20.47
C ALA A 99 1.92 -4.58 -21.67
N LYS A 100 0.90 -4.61 -22.53
CA LYS A 100 0.75 -3.65 -23.65
C LYS A 100 0.69 -2.21 -23.16
N LEU A 101 -0.17 -1.92 -22.19
CA LEU A 101 -0.33 -0.58 -21.64
C LEU A 101 0.98 -0.07 -21.02
N GLN A 102 1.62 -0.90 -20.20
CA GLN A 102 2.89 -0.53 -19.55
C GLN A 102 4.01 -0.30 -20.56
N LYS A 103 4.09 -1.14 -21.61
CA LYS A 103 5.10 -0.97 -22.67
C LYS A 103 4.88 0.32 -23.45
N ALA A 104 3.63 0.64 -23.81
CA ALA A 104 3.31 1.87 -24.49
C ALA A 104 3.70 3.12 -23.66
N THR A 105 3.50 3.09 -22.34
CA THR A 105 3.96 4.17 -21.45
C THR A 105 5.47 4.25 -21.37
N ALA A 106 6.19 3.12 -21.32
CA ALA A 106 7.66 3.12 -21.33
C ALA A 106 8.24 3.72 -22.62
N GLU A 107 7.58 3.54 -23.76
CA GLU A 107 8.02 4.05 -25.07
C GLU A 107 7.67 5.53 -25.28
N THR A 108 6.49 5.96 -24.82
CA THR A 108 5.96 7.31 -25.07
C THR A 108 6.21 8.30 -23.92
N GLY A 109 6.49 7.80 -22.72
CA GLY A 109 6.52 8.58 -21.48
C GLY A 109 5.12 9.02 -20.99
N ALA A 110 4.05 8.67 -21.70
CA ALA A 110 2.69 9.08 -21.37
C ALA A 110 1.95 7.94 -20.64
N PHE A 111 1.47 8.22 -19.43
CA PHE A 111 0.59 7.29 -18.71
C PHE A 111 -0.80 7.23 -19.35
N SER A 112 -1.41 6.06 -19.32
CA SER A 112 -2.73 5.80 -19.88
C SER A 112 -3.56 4.91 -18.95
N VAL A 113 -4.88 4.96 -19.16
CA VAL A 113 -5.85 4.15 -18.42
C VAL A 113 -6.92 3.67 -19.38
N GLU A 114 -7.32 2.41 -19.21
CA GLU A 114 -8.49 1.84 -19.86
C GLU A 114 -9.60 1.60 -18.84
N VAL A 115 -10.82 1.98 -19.19
CA VAL A 115 -12.00 1.70 -18.37
C VAL A 115 -12.51 0.30 -18.72
N LEU A 116 -12.65 -0.53 -17.70
CA LEU A 116 -13.17 -1.89 -17.83
C LEU A 116 -14.70 -1.88 -18.00
N PRO A 117 -15.29 -2.94 -18.59
CA PRO A 117 -16.74 -3.08 -18.68
C PRO A 117 -17.42 -2.96 -17.30
N VAL A 118 -18.55 -2.27 -17.27
CA VAL A 118 -19.33 -2.10 -16.03
C VAL A 118 -19.98 -3.42 -15.64
N GLU A 119 -19.71 -3.86 -14.40
CA GLU A 119 -20.34 -5.02 -13.78
C GLU A 119 -21.09 -4.57 -12.51
N PRO A 120 -22.33 -5.06 -12.26
CA PRO A 120 -23.01 -4.81 -10.99
C PRO A 120 -22.15 -5.26 -9.80
N GLY A 121 -22.10 -4.48 -8.72
CA GLY A 121 -21.28 -4.85 -7.56
C GLY A 121 -19.80 -4.52 -7.67
N ARG A 122 -19.31 -3.96 -8.78
CA ARG A 122 -17.87 -3.85 -9.02
C ARG A 122 -17.45 -2.53 -9.66
N GLY A 123 -16.20 -2.15 -9.40
CA GLY A 123 -15.57 -0.98 -10.02
C GLY A 123 -16.41 0.29 -9.81
N PHE A 124 -16.77 0.97 -10.90
CA PHE A 124 -17.59 2.19 -10.84
C PHE A 124 -18.98 1.99 -10.21
N ALA A 125 -19.52 0.76 -10.18
CA ALA A 125 -20.78 0.47 -9.50
C ALA A 125 -20.66 0.40 -7.97
N LEU A 126 -19.45 0.61 -7.41
CA LEU A 126 -19.20 0.81 -5.97
C LEU A 126 -18.96 2.28 -5.62
N LEU A 127 -18.90 3.17 -6.61
CA LEU A 127 -18.65 4.58 -6.40
C LEU A 127 -20.00 5.32 -6.28
N PRO A 128 -20.36 5.89 -5.13
CA PRO A 128 -21.58 6.67 -4.98
C PRO A 128 -21.45 8.04 -5.63
N SER A 129 -22.57 8.74 -5.83
CA SER A 129 -22.54 10.14 -6.30
C SER A 129 -21.81 11.03 -5.29
N PRO A 130 -20.97 11.97 -5.75
CA PRO A 130 -20.38 13.00 -4.90
C PRO A 130 -21.42 13.79 -4.12
N GLN A 131 -21.20 13.94 -2.82
CA GLN A 131 -22.00 14.78 -1.94
C GLN A 131 -21.18 15.95 -1.40
N GLN A 132 -21.84 17.07 -1.13
CA GLN A 132 -21.19 18.25 -0.56
C GLN A 132 -20.49 17.95 0.78
N GLY A 133 -21.07 17.05 1.58
CA GLY A 133 -20.56 16.67 2.89
C GLY A 133 -19.53 15.55 2.88
N ASP A 134 -19.05 15.09 1.74
CA ASP A 134 -18.10 13.98 1.72
C ASP A 134 -16.82 14.28 2.51
N LEU A 135 -16.31 13.24 3.18
CA LEU A 135 -15.07 13.25 3.93
C LEU A 135 -14.03 12.39 3.23
N PHE A 136 -12.77 12.75 3.39
CA PHE A 136 -11.62 12.01 2.87
C PHE A 136 -10.70 11.71 4.04
N PHE A 137 -10.32 10.46 4.20
CA PHE A 137 -9.69 9.95 5.40
C PHE A 137 -8.46 9.12 5.06
N ASP A 138 -7.39 9.37 5.81
CA ASP A 138 -6.16 8.59 5.84
C ASP A 138 -5.61 8.57 7.27
N MET A 139 -4.79 7.58 7.60
CA MET A 139 -4.19 7.49 8.93
C MET A 139 -2.80 6.85 8.90
N GLU A 140 -1.96 7.24 9.85
CA GLU A 140 -0.61 6.74 9.99
C GLU A 140 -0.46 5.96 11.29
N GLY A 141 0.25 4.84 11.21
CA GLY A 141 0.53 3.95 12.33
C GLY A 141 1.97 3.49 12.38
N ASP A 142 2.41 3.15 13.58
CA ASP A 142 3.71 2.58 13.87
C ASP A 142 3.54 1.15 14.43
N PRO A 143 3.82 0.12 13.61
CA PRO A 143 3.79 -1.27 14.05
C PRO A 143 5.00 -1.67 14.91
N LEU A 144 6.04 -0.84 15.00
CA LEU A 144 7.23 -1.09 15.82
C LEU A 144 7.04 -0.67 17.27
N TYR A 145 6.05 0.19 17.55
CA TYR A 145 5.56 0.42 18.90
C TYR A 145 5.19 -0.94 19.53
N PRO A 146 5.52 -1.22 20.81
CA PRO A 146 5.40 -2.56 21.40
C PRO A 146 4.06 -3.31 21.22
N GLU A 147 2.96 -2.58 21.07
CA GLU A 147 1.63 -3.14 20.79
C GLU A 147 0.97 -2.57 19.52
N GLY A 148 1.75 -1.88 18.67
CA GLY A 148 1.25 -1.02 17.60
C GLY A 148 0.60 0.27 18.13
N LEU A 149 0.75 1.35 17.35
CA LEU A 149 0.19 2.66 17.67
C LEU A 149 -0.24 3.38 16.38
N GLU A 150 -1.51 3.72 16.26
CA GLU A 150 -2.01 4.68 15.27
C GLU A 150 -1.80 6.10 15.82
N TYR A 151 -0.82 6.81 15.25
CA TYR A 151 -0.34 8.07 15.80
C TYR A 151 -0.93 9.30 15.12
N LEU A 152 -1.53 9.18 13.93
CA LEU A 152 -2.18 10.29 13.23
C LEU A 152 -3.44 9.83 12.49
N PHE A 153 -4.55 10.54 12.73
CA PHE A 153 -5.78 10.43 11.95
C PHE A 153 -5.99 11.74 11.19
N GLY A 154 -5.92 11.71 9.87
CA GLY A 154 -6.11 12.87 9.01
C GLY A 154 -7.44 12.82 8.26
N VAL A 155 -8.24 13.87 8.37
CA VAL A 155 -9.52 13.96 7.67
C VAL A 155 -9.74 15.33 7.05
N LEU A 156 -10.13 15.33 5.79
CA LEU A 156 -10.48 16.53 5.04
C LEU A 156 -11.98 16.52 4.75
N GLY A 157 -12.61 17.67 4.91
CA GLY A 157 -14.02 17.86 4.62
C GLY A 157 -14.46 19.31 4.81
N PRO A 158 -15.74 19.63 4.61
CA PRO A 158 -16.26 20.99 4.73
C PRO A 158 -16.48 21.37 6.22
N PHE A 159 -15.42 21.29 7.02
CA PHE A 159 -15.46 21.60 8.45
C PHE A 159 -15.33 23.10 8.75
N GLY A 160 -14.78 23.87 7.80
CA GLY A 160 -14.52 25.28 7.96
C GLY A 160 -15.80 26.13 8.01
N PRO A 161 -15.65 27.44 8.30
CA PRO A 161 -16.75 28.39 8.22
C PRO A 161 -17.46 28.29 6.86
N ASN A 162 -18.79 28.36 6.85
CA ASN A 162 -19.60 28.24 5.63
C ASN A 162 -19.41 26.93 4.81
N GLY A 163 -18.81 25.90 5.40
CA GLY A 163 -18.56 24.64 4.70
C GLY A 163 -17.32 24.68 3.81
N GLU A 164 -16.36 25.56 4.10
CA GLU A 164 -15.04 25.54 3.47
C GLU A 164 -14.29 24.25 3.80
N GLU A 165 -13.50 23.79 2.84
CA GLU A 165 -12.63 22.62 3.01
C GLU A 165 -11.56 22.92 4.07
N GLU A 166 -11.49 22.05 5.07
CA GLU A 166 -10.53 22.14 6.17
C GLU A 166 -9.99 20.74 6.47
N PHE A 167 -8.67 20.65 6.66
CA PHE A 167 -8.00 19.44 7.10
C PHE A 167 -7.91 19.42 8.63
N LYS A 168 -8.29 18.30 9.25
CA LYS A 168 -8.19 18.07 10.69
C LYS A 168 -7.30 16.87 10.95
N ALA A 169 -6.39 17.04 11.90
CA ALA A 169 -5.49 16.01 12.37
C ALA A 169 -5.72 15.72 13.85
N PHE A 170 -5.73 14.43 14.20
CA PHE A 170 -5.79 13.96 15.58
C PHE A 170 -4.53 13.13 15.86
N TRP A 171 -3.69 13.63 16.77
CA TRP A 171 -2.40 13.02 17.10
C TRP A 171 -2.45 12.16 18.36
N ALA A 172 -1.61 11.12 18.37
CA ALA A 172 -1.39 10.27 19.54
C ALA A 172 0.05 9.76 19.59
N HIS A 173 0.65 9.79 20.78
CA HIS A 173 2.04 9.33 20.98
C HIS A 173 2.19 8.23 22.03
N ASP A 174 1.07 7.80 22.60
CA ASP A 174 0.96 6.69 23.54
C ASP A 174 -0.47 6.10 23.49
N PRO A 175 -0.73 4.92 24.07
CA PRO A 175 -2.05 4.28 24.03
C PRO A 175 -3.19 5.10 24.67
N VAL A 176 -2.89 5.95 25.66
CA VAL A 176 -3.90 6.81 26.29
C VAL A 176 -4.32 7.91 25.30
N GLN A 177 -3.35 8.49 24.61
CA GLN A 177 -3.57 9.45 23.54
C GLN A 177 -4.22 8.80 22.32
N GLU A 178 -3.86 7.56 21.95
CA GLU A 178 -4.46 6.84 20.82
C GLU A 178 -5.96 6.67 21.04
N LYS A 179 -6.36 6.25 22.25
CA LYS A 179 -7.77 6.21 22.62
C LYS A 179 -8.46 7.58 22.49
N ALA A 180 -7.83 8.63 23.01
CA ALA A 180 -8.40 9.98 22.98
C ALA A 180 -8.53 10.53 21.55
N ALA A 181 -7.51 10.33 20.72
CA ALA A 181 -7.49 10.72 19.31
C ALA A 181 -8.56 9.97 18.51
N PHE A 182 -8.65 8.65 18.68
CA PHE A 182 -9.69 7.82 18.08
C PHE A 182 -11.09 8.30 18.47
N GLU A 183 -11.35 8.53 19.76
CA GLU A 183 -12.65 9.04 20.20
C GLU A 183 -12.95 10.44 19.64
N ALA A 184 -11.95 11.33 19.57
CA ALA A 184 -12.11 12.68 19.04
C ALA A 184 -12.42 12.64 17.53
N PHE A 185 -11.69 11.83 16.76
CA PHE A 185 -11.93 11.59 15.35
C PHE A 185 -13.35 11.05 15.12
N MET A 186 -13.74 10.00 15.84
CA MET A 186 -15.07 9.40 15.70
C MET A 186 -16.20 10.37 16.07
N LYS A 187 -16.04 11.18 17.14
CA LYS A 187 -17.00 12.23 17.50
C LYS A 187 -17.12 13.29 16.40
N CYS A 188 -16.00 13.69 15.80
CA CYS A 188 -15.97 14.63 14.67
C CYS A 188 -16.76 14.09 13.48
N VAL A 189 -16.49 12.83 13.07
CA VAL A 189 -17.18 12.18 11.96
C VAL A 189 -18.67 12.01 12.24
N VAL A 190 -19.05 11.53 13.42
CA VAL A 190 -20.47 11.34 13.78
C VAL A 190 -21.23 12.67 13.75
N ALA A 191 -20.68 13.73 14.36
CA ALA A 191 -21.30 15.05 14.34
C ALA A 191 -21.45 15.59 12.92
N HIS A 192 -20.48 15.30 12.05
CA HIS A 192 -20.50 15.68 10.65
C HIS A 192 -21.59 14.94 9.85
N LEU A 193 -21.70 13.62 10.03
CA LEU A 193 -22.72 12.81 9.34
C LEU A 193 -24.15 13.17 9.78
N VAL A 194 -24.34 13.68 11.01
CA VAL A 194 -25.64 14.24 11.41
C VAL A 194 -26.00 15.49 10.59
N ARG A 195 -25.01 16.34 10.27
CA ARG A 195 -25.21 17.54 9.45
C ARG A 195 -25.33 17.23 7.96
N TYR A 196 -24.64 16.18 7.49
CA TYR A 196 -24.67 15.72 6.10
C TYR A 196 -25.06 14.24 6.03
N PRO A 197 -26.36 13.91 6.13
CA PRO A 197 -26.84 12.52 6.25
C PRO A 197 -26.54 11.63 5.04
N ASP A 198 -26.20 12.20 3.89
CA ASP A 198 -25.87 11.45 2.67
C ASP A 198 -24.35 11.32 2.42
N ALA A 199 -23.54 12.01 3.23
CA ALA A 199 -22.08 12.03 3.07
C ALA A 199 -21.46 10.64 3.19
N ARG A 200 -20.36 10.47 2.46
CA ARG A 200 -19.50 9.27 2.48
C ARG A 200 -18.11 9.63 2.97
N ILE A 201 -17.37 8.61 3.39
CA ILE A 201 -16.00 8.69 3.88
C ILE A 201 -15.14 7.91 2.89
N TYR A 202 -14.42 8.62 2.04
CA TYR A 202 -13.55 8.02 1.04
C TYR A 202 -12.17 7.76 1.64
N HIS A 203 -11.64 6.58 1.36
CA HIS A 203 -10.31 6.15 1.77
C HIS A 203 -9.70 5.29 0.64
N TYR A 204 -8.41 4.97 0.75
CA TYR A 204 -7.70 4.24 -0.30
C TYR A 204 -7.10 2.94 0.23
N ALA A 205 -7.79 1.83 -0.04
CA ALA A 205 -7.51 0.47 0.43
C ALA A 205 -8.10 0.16 1.82
N PRO A 206 -8.14 -1.10 2.29
CA PRO A 206 -8.95 -1.48 3.46
C PRO A 206 -8.30 -1.22 4.83
N TYR A 207 -7.11 -0.60 4.89
CA TYR A 207 -6.36 -0.45 6.14
C TYR A 207 -7.15 0.35 7.18
N GLU A 208 -7.72 1.49 6.79
CA GLU A 208 -8.27 2.45 7.74
C GLU A 208 -9.55 1.92 8.41
N PRO A 209 -10.55 1.38 7.70
CA PRO A 209 -11.71 0.74 8.35
C PRO A 209 -11.31 -0.43 9.25
N THR A 210 -10.25 -1.17 8.89
CA THR A 210 -9.73 -2.29 9.69
C THR A 210 -9.10 -1.78 10.99
N ALA A 211 -8.27 -0.74 10.90
CA ALA A 211 -7.67 -0.08 12.06
C ALA A 211 -8.74 0.51 12.98
N LEU A 212 -9.77 1.19 12.45
CA LEU A 212 -10.89 1.71 13.24
C LEU A 212 -11.64 0.59 14.00
N LYS A 213 -11.91 -0.56 13.35
CA LYS A 213 -12.52 -1.72 14.02
C LYS A 213 -11.65 -2.24 15.16
N ARG A 214 -10.34 -2.36 14.91
CA ARG A 214 -9.36 -2.79 15.91
C ARG A 214 -9.31 -1.83 17.10
N LEU A 215 -9.29 -0.52 16.86
CA LEU A 215 -9.28 0.52 17.90
C LEU A 215 -10.58 0.52 18.72
N ALA A 216 -11.73 0.40 18.06
CA ALA A 216 -13.03 0.31 18.73
C ALA A 216 -13.07 -0.89 19.70
N SER A 217 -12.59 -2.05 19.24
CA SER A 217 -12.50 -3.27 20.07
C SER A 217 -11.44 -3.15 21.18
N ARG A 218 -10.24 -2.64 20.86
CA ARG A 218 -9.14 -2.49 21.82
C ARG A 218 -9.53 -1.58 22.99
N TYR A 219 -10.19 -0.46 22.68
CA TYR A 219 -10.54 0.56 23.67
C TYR A 219 -11.96 0.48 24.22
N ALA A 220 -12.77 -0.45 23.72
CA ALA A 220 -14.18 -0.63 24.08
C ALA A 220 -14.96 0.69 24.04
N THR A 221 -14.80 1.44 22.95
CA THR A 221 -15.38 2.78 22.77
C THR A 221 -15.78 2.99 21.32
N MET A 222 -16.81 3.82 21.09
CA MET A 222 -17.34 4.16 19.76
C MET A 222 -17.82 2.99 18.88
N GLU A 223 -17.93 1.78 19.44
CA GLU A 223 -18.31 0.54 18.72
C GLU A 223 -19.66 0.69 18.01
N ALA A 224 -20.69 1.17 18.70
CA ALA A 224 -22.03 1.34 18.13
C ALA A 224 -22.05 2.35 16.99
N ALA A 225 -21.28 3.44 17.11
CA ALA A 225 -21.17 4.44 16.06
C ALA A 225 -20.45 3.89 14.82
N LEU A 226 -19.36 3.14 15.02
CA LEU A 226 -18.65 2.50 13.92
C LEU A 226 -19.49 1.43 13.23
N ASP A 227 -20.16 0.55 14.00
CA ASP A 227 -21.06 -0.48 13.46
C ASP A 227 -22.18 0.13 12.61
N GLN A 228 -22.81 1.21 13.09
CA GLN A 228 -23.82 1.93 12.31
C GLN A 228 -23.24 2.45 10.99
N MET A 229 -22.07 3.10 11.01
CA MET A 229 -21.44 3.61 9.79
C MET A 229 -21.06 2.50 8.80
N LEU A 230 -20.63 1.33 9.29
CA LEU A 230 -20.34 0.16 8.46
C LEU A 230 -21.62 -0.41 7.83
N ARG A 231 -22.72 -0.53 8.60
CA ARG A 231 -24.03 -0.98 8.08
C ARG A 231 -24.61 -0.04 7.04
N GLU A 232 -24.44 1.26 7.25
CA GLU A 232 -24.87 2.30 6.31
C GLU A 232 -23.92 2.44 5.10
N GLN A 233 -22.83 1.65 5.06
CA GLN A 233 -21.82 1.67 4.02
C GLN A 233 -21.22 3.08 3.83
N ARG A 234 -20.90 3.75 4.93
CA ARG A 234 -20.35 5.11 4.90
C ARG A 234 -18.95 5.16 4.30
N PHE A 235 -18.14 4.12 4.50
CA PHE A 235 -16.79 4.02 3.97
C PHE A 235 -16.78 3.55 2.52
N VAL A 236 -16.09 4.30 1.66
CA VAL A 236 -15.95 4.01 0.23
C VAL A 236 -14.48 3.77 -0.09
N ASP A 237 -14.15 2.52 -0.40
CA ASP A 237 -12.80 2.11 -0.77
C ASP A 237 -12.54 2.41 -2.26
N LEU A 238 -11.79 3.48 -2.53
CA LEU A 238 -11.43 3.87 -3.89
C LEU A 238 -10.45 2.89 -4.55
N TYR A 239 -9.64 2.16 -3.78
CA TYR A 239 -8.75 1.14 -4.33
C TYR A 239 -9.55 0.00 -4.98
N LYS A 240 -10.66 -0.44 -4.37
CA LYS A 240 -11.56 -1.43 -4.98
C LYS A 240 -12.18 -0.92 -6.28
N VAL A 241 -12.65 0.33 -6.30
CA VAL A 241 -13.20 0.98 -7.50
C VAL A 241 -12.17 0.95 -8.63
N VAL A 242 -10.93 1.36 -8.35
CA VAL A 242 -9.84 1.36 -9.33
C VAL A 242 -9.53 -0.07 -9.81
N ARG A 243 -9.27 -1.00 -8.90
CA ARG A 243 -8.80 -2.36 -9.24
C ARG A 243 -9.80 -3.17 -10.04
N GLN A 244 -11.08 -2.84 -9.94
CA GLN A 244 -12.16 -3.54 -10.62
C GLN A 244 -12.74 -2.74 -11.81
N GLY A 245 -12.57 -1.43 -11.82
CA GLY A 245 -13.11 -0.54 -12.86
C GLY A 245 -12.09 -0.12 -13.91
N LEU A 246 -10.79 -0.24 -13.63
CA LEU A 246 -9.73 0.32 -14.47
C LEU A 246 -8.58 -0.66 -14.71
N GLN A 247 -7.90 -0.44 -15.83
CA GLN A 247 -6.58 -0.97 -16.11
C GLN A 247 -5.62 0.20 -16.42
N ALA A 248 -4.74 0.52 -15.49
CA ALA A 248 -3.76 1.59 -15.61
C ALA A 248 -2.42 1.08 -16.16
N SER A 249 -1.71 1.91 -16.91
CA SER A 249 -0.38 1.59 -17.47
C SER A 249 0.77 1.70 -16.47
N THR A 250 0.46 1.84 -15.18
CA THR A 250 1.42 1.86 -14.08
C THR A 250 1.86 0.44 -13.71
N GLU A 251 2.99 0.31 -13.01
CA GLU A 251 3.51 -0.98 -12.51
C GLU A 251 2.83 -1.45 -11.22
N GLY A 252 2.17 -0.53 -10.54
CA GLY A 252 1.40 -0.77 -9.34
C GLY A 252 0.12 0.06 -9.33
N TYR A 253 -0.68 -0.19 -8.30
CA TYR A 253 -1.94 0.50 -8.04
C TYR A 253 -1.92 1.15 -6.66
N SER A 254 -0.74 1.50 -6.15
CA SER A 254 -0.66 2.38 -4.99
C SER A 254 -1.22 3.76 -5.36
N LEU A 255 -1.58 4.56 -4.36
CA LEU A 255 -2.06 5.92 -4.59
C LEU A 255 -1.02 6.73 -5.39
N LYS A 256 0.26 6.64 -4.99
CA LYS A 256 1.41 7.29 -5.66
C LYS A 256 1.62 6.83 -7.10
N ASP A 257 1.37 5.55 -7.41
CA ASP A 257 1.48 5.06 -8.79
C ASP A 257 0.48 5.77 -9.70
N LEU A 258 -0.76 5.92 -9.23
CA LEU A 258 -1.84 6.48 -10.02
C LEU A 258 -1.81 8.01 -10.06
N GLU A 259 -1.19 8.69 -9.10
CA GLU A 259 -0.96 10.14 -9.12
C GLU A 259 -0.23 10.61 -10.38
N LYS A 260 0.62 9.74 -10.95
CA LYS A 260 1.30 9.97 -12.23
C LYS A 260 0.32 10.20 -13.39
N ILE A 261 -0.94 9.74 -13.25
CA ILE A 261 -2.00 9.84 -14.25
C ILE A 261 -2.91 11.04 -13.99
N TYR A 262 -3.49 11.14 -12.79
CA TYR A 262 -4.55 12.13 -12.54
C TYR A 262 -4.07 13.41 -11.86
N TRP A 263 -2.88 13.40 -11.28
CA TRP A 263 -2.28 14.55 -10.60
C TRP A 263 -1.14 15.17 -11.43
N GLY A 264 -0.42 14.35 -12.20
CA GLY A 264 0.78 14.77 -12.94
C GLY A 264 2.04 14.80 -12.08
N GLY A 265 2.03 14.10 -10.94
CA GLY A 265 3.12 14.06 -9.95
C GLY A 265 3.04 15.16 -8.89
N ARG A 266 3.47 14.84 -7.66
CA ARG A 266 3.59 15.82 -6.58
C ARG A 266 4.84 16.67 -6.79
N GLY A 267 4.76 17.97 -6.52
CA GLY A 267 5.94 18.83 -6.45
C GLY A 267 6.72 18.57 -5.18
N GLY A 268 7.52 17.50 -5.14
CA GLY A 268 8.34 17.12 -3.97
C GLY A 268 8.94 15.73 -4.14
N GLU A 269 10.11 15.48 -3.52
CA GLU A 269 10.72 14.14 -3.49
C GLU A 269 9.74 13.13 -2.89
N VAL A 270 9.55 12.03 -3.61
CA VAL A 270 8.61 10.96 -3.27
C VAL A 270 9.05 10.33 -1.94
N THR A 271 8.35 10.68 -0.87
CA THR A 271 8.43 9.98 0.42
C THR A 271 7.46 8.79 0.34
N ASN A 272 7.93 7.58 0.62
CA ASN A 272 7.12 6.37 0.67
C ASN A 272 6.44 6.24 2.04
N ALA A 273 5.34 5.49 2.14
CA ALA A 273 4.70 5.19 3.43
C ALA A 273 5.66 4.49 4.42
N GLY A 274 6.59 3.68 3.92
CA GLY A 274 7.64 3.09 4.74
C GLY A 274 8.63 4.09 5.34
N ASP A 275 8.63 5.34 4.84
CA ASP A 275 9.41 6.44 5.39
C ASP A 275 8.68 7.11 6.57
N SER A 276 7.33 7.10 6.64
CA SER A 276 6.60 7.71 7.76
C SER A 276 6.86 6.98 9.08
N ILE A 277 6.90 5.64 9.09
CA ILE A 277 7.28 4.83 10.27
C ILE A 277 8.73 5.14 10.71
N VAL A 278 9.66 5.23 9.77
CA VAL A 278 11.08 5.49 10.07
C VAL A 278 11.28 6.89 10.61
N GLU A 279 10.64 7.88 9.98
CA GLU A 279 10.66 9.26 10.45
C GLU A 279 9.96 9.40 11.80
N TYR A 280 8.85 8.68 12.05
CA TYR A 280 8.18 8.70 13.35
C TYR A 280 9.06 8.14 14.46
N GLU A 281 9.73 7.00 14.24
CA GLU A 281 10.70 6.45 15.21
C GLU A 281 11.88 7.43 15.44
N ARG A 282 12.37 8.06 14.38
CA ARG A 282 13.39 9.12 14.49
C ARG A 282 12.90 10.30 15.31
N TRP A 283 11.64 10.71 15.16
CA TRP A 283 11.03 11.74 15.99
C TRP A 283 10.96 11.30 17.46
N ARG A 284 10.60 10.04 17.74
CA ARG A 284 10.56 9.53 19.13
C ARG A 284 11.92 9.54 19.81
N GLU A 285 13.00 9.34 19.06
CA GLU A 285 14.37 9.43 19.57
C GLU A 285 14.86 10.87 19.73
N THR A 286 14.51 11.76 18.79
CA THR A 286 15.12 13.10 18.68
C THR A 286 14.26 14.22 19.24
N GLY A 287 12.93 14.06 19.27
CA GLY A 287 11.95 15.09 19.59
C GLY A 287 11.85 16.23 18.56
N ASP A 288 12.41 16.06 17.36
CA ASP A 288 12.44 17.11 16.33
C ASP A 288 11.06 17.34 15.69
N GLN A 289 10.40 18.43 16.08
CA GLN A 289 9.06 18.79 15.61
C GLN A 289 8.96 18.90 14.07
N SER A 290 10.05 19.24 13.37
CA SER A 290 10.04 19.34 11.91
C SER A 290 9.69 18.01 11.22
N ILE A 291 9.92 16.89 11.91
CA ILE A 291 9.57 15.56 11.45
C ILE A 291 8.05 15.34 11.54
N LEU A 292 7.41 15.66 12.67
CA LEU A 292 5.95 15.59 12.78
C LEU A 292 5.26 16.51 11.77
N ASP A 293 5.81 17.71 11.56
CA ASP A 293 5.28 18.64 10.56
C ASP A 293 5.40 18.06 9.14
N ALA A 294 6.45 17.28 8.86
CA ALA A 294 6.61 16.58 7.58
C ALA A 294 5.64 15.42 7.42
N ILE A 295 5.44 14.62 8.46
CA ILE A 295 4.44 13.54 8.50
C ILE A 295 3.03 14.12 8.32
N LEU A 296 2.72 15.25 8.97
CA LEU A 296 1.43 15.92 8.82
C LEU A 296 1.16 16.33 7.38
N ARG A 297 2.14 16.99 6.74
CA ARG A 297 2.03 17.40 5.32
C ARG A 297 1.87 16.20 4.40
N TYR A 298 2.62 15.13 4.68
CA TYR A 298 2.53 13.90 3.90
C TYR A 298 1.13 13.31 3.94
N ASN A 299 0.58 13.13 5.14
CA ASN A 299 -0.77 12.61 5.34
C ASN A 299 -1.84 13.54 4.74
N GLU A 300 -1.71 14.86 4.91
CA GLU A 300 -2.62 15.82 4.25
C GLU A 300 -2.57 15.70 2.72
N ASP A 301 -1.38 15.55 2.13
CA ASP A 301 -1.26 15.35 0.69
C ASP A 301 -1.91 14.03 0.23
N ASP A 302 -1.87 12.95 1.03
CA ASP A 302 -2.52 11.66 0.74
C ASP A 302 -4.04 11.77 0.82
N VAL A 303 -4.56 12.48 1.82
CA VAL A 303 -5.99 12.80 1.90
C VAL A 303 -6.43 13.64 0.70
N ARG A 304 -5.67 14.68 0.33
CA ARG A 304 -5.96 15.50 -0.86
C ARG A 304 -5.85 14.69 -2.15
N SER A 305 -4.89 13.78 -2.24
CA SER A 305 -4.74 12.81 -3.33
C SER A 305 -5.98 11.94 -3.49
N THR A 306 -6.56 11.50 -2.37
CA THR A 306 -7.82 10.75 -2.32
C THR A 306 -9.01 11.57 -2.86
N VAL A 307 -9.08 12.88 -2.59
CA VAL A 307 -10.08 13.78 -3.21
C VAL A 307 -9.97 13.75 -4.73
N ARG A 308 -8.75 13.97 -5.24
CA ARG A 308 -8.52 14.04 -6.68
C ARG A 308 -8.71 12.71 -7.36
N MET A 309 -8.40 11.60 -6.67
CA MET A 309 -8.73 10.25 -7.11
C MET A 309 -10.24 10.09 -7.29
N ARG A 310 -11.05 10.46 -6.29
CA ARG A 310 -12.52 10.43 -6.37
C ARG A 310 -13.01 11.24 -7.57
N ASP A 311 -12.56 12.50 -7.69
CA ASP A 311 -12.98 13.38 -8.78
C ASP A 311 -12.54 12.85 -10.16
N TRP A 312 -11.36 12.24 -10.24
CA TRP A 312 -10.85 11.62 -11.47
C TRP A 312 -11.68 10.40 -11.87
N LEU A 313 -12.02 9.54 -10.91
CA LEU A 313 -12.91 8.41 -11.15
C LEU A 313 -14.29 8.87 -11.63
N GLU A 314 -14.85 9.94 -11.05
CA GLU A 314 -16.13 10.48 -11.53
C GLU A 314 -16.06 10.96 -12.99
N ARG A 315 -14.94 11.55 -13.41
CA ARG A 315 -14.74 11.94 -14.82
C ARG A 315 -14.62 10.73 -15.76
N LEU A 316 -14.15 9.59 -15.26
CA LEU A 316 -14.00 8.35 -16.03
C LEU A 316 -15.26 7.46 -16.01
N ARG A 317 -16.23 7.75 -15.13
CA ARG A 317 -17.42 6.93 -14.95
C ARG A 317 -18.16 6.75 -16.29
N PRO A 318 -18.34 5.50 -16.76
CA PRO A 318 -19.15 5.25 -17.96
C PRO A 318 -20.61 5.66 -17.76
N SER A 319 -21.27 6.13 -18.81
CA SER A 319 -22.67 6.56 -18.77
C SER A 319 -23.67 5.46 -18.34
N GLY A 320 -23.29 4.19 -18.44
CA GLY A 320 -24.08 3.04 -17.97
C GLY A 320 -23.76 2.56 -16.55
N ALA A 321 -22.79 3.15 -15.86
CA ALA A 321 -22.48 2.80 -14.48
C ALA A 321 -23.45 3.50 -13.51
N ALA A 322 -24.38 2.74 -12.95
CA ALA A 322 -25.28 3.24 -11.92
C ALA A 322 -24.50 3.74 -10.71
N PHE A 323 -25.01 4.78 -10.06
CA PHE A 323 -24.57 5.16 -8.73
C PHE A 323 -25.13 4.14 -7.75
N GLY A 324 -24.25 3.45 -7.04
CA GLY A 324 -24.69 2.42 -6.11
C GLY A 324 -23.57 2.00 -5.18
N LEU A 325 -23.96 1.63 -3.98
CA LEU A 325 -23.19 0.71 -3.15
C LEU A 325 -23.99 -0.58 -3.18
N THR A 326 -23.49 -1.56 -3.91
CA THR A 326 -23.98 -2.94 -3.83
C THR A 326 -23.18 -3.66 -2.74
N GLN A 327 -23.76 -4.70 -2.13
CA GLN A 327 -23.09 -5.37 -1.00
C GLN A 327 -21.66 -5.78 -1.40
N PRO A 328 -20.67 -5.52 -0.52
CA PRO A 328 -19.29 -5.87 -0.78
C PRO A 328 -19.14 -7.38 -0.96
N ASP A 329 -18.20 -7.75 -1.83
CA ASP A 329 -17.74 -9.13 -1.98
C ASP A 329 -16.74 -9.43 -0.85
N GLU A 330 -17.20 -10.09 0.21
CA GLU A 330 -16.41 -10.39 1.42
C GLU A 330 -15.08 -11.10 1.10
N GLU A 331 -15.03 -11.92 0.05
CA GLU A 331 -13.82 -12.68 -0.33
C GLU A 331 -12.71 -11.78 -0.89
N LEU A 332 -13.05 -10.65 -1.51
CA LEU A 332 -12.07 -9.69 -2.04
C LEU A 332 -11.49 -8.81 -0.95
N ASP A 333 -12.29 -8.47 0.05
CA ASP A 333 -11.90 -7.66 1.20
C ASP A 333 -10.82 -8.40 2.01
N GLU A 334 -11.07 -9.66 2.33
CA GLU A 334 -10.09 -10.53 3.02
C GLU A 334 -8.77 -10.65 2.25
N LYS A 335 -8.82 -10.76 0.90
CA LYS A 335 -7.60 -10.86 0.08
C LYS A 335 -6.83 -9.56 0.01
N ALA A 336 -7.51 -8.41 -0.03
CA ALA A 336 -6.88 -7.11 -0.03
C ALA A 336 -6.20 -6.83 1.33
N GLU A 337 -6.90 -7.09 2.42
CA GLU A 337 -6.37 -7.01 3.79
C GLU A 337 -5.16 -7.93 3.97
N ALA A 338 -5.26 -9.20 3.55
CA ALA A 338 -4.15 -10.15 3.62
C ALA A 338 -2.94 -9.71 2.79
N ARG A 339 -3.14 -9.04 1.65
CA ARG A 339 -2.04 -8.54 0.80
C ARG A 339 -1.34 -7.33 1.43
N ILE A 340 -2.08 -6.44 2.08
CA ILE A 340 -1.50 -5.30 2.82
C ILE A 340 -0.75 -5.83 4.03
N ALA A 341 -1.37 -6.69 4.84
CA ALA A 341 -0.72 -7.31 5.99
C ALA A 341 0.54 -8.10 5.58
N ALA A 342 0.50 -8.81 4.45
CA ALA A 342 1.67 -9.49 3.90
C ALA A 342 2.75 -8.52 3.40
N ARG A 343 2.36 -7.34 2.89
CA ARG A 343 3.29 -6.30 2.47
C ARG A 343 3.96 -5.63 3.68
N GLU A 344 3.19 -5.28 4.70
CA GLU A 344 3.67 -4.76 5.98
C GLU A 344 4.56 -5.77 6.70
N GLU A 345 4.16 -7.04 6.73
CA GLU A 345 4.98 -8.12 7.29
C GLU A 345 6.27 -8.32 6.49
N PHE A 346 6.20 -8.25 5.16
CA PHE A 346 7.39 -8.31 4.32
C PHE A 346 8.33 -7.12 4.60
N GLU A 347 7.78 -5.91 4.75
CA GLU A 347 8.54 -4.72 5.09
C GLU A 347 9.15 -4.79 6.50
N ARG A 348 8.42 -5.39 7.47
CA ARG A 348 8.91 -5.71 8.82
C ARG A 348 10.08 -6.70 8.77
N ARG A 349 9.90 -7.84 8.09
CA ARG A 349 10.93 -8.88 7.94
C ARG A 349 12.16 -8.43 7.15
N ARG A 350 12.06 -7.38 6.36
CA ARG A 350 13.20 -6.78 5.64
C ARG A 350 14.03 -5.85 6.54
N LYS A 351 13.43 -5.37 7.63
CA LYS A 351 14.03 -4.44 8.60
C LYS A 351 14.63 -5.16 9.82
N ASP A 352 14.26 -6.42 10.06
CA ASP A 352 14.96 -7.39 10.94
C ASP A 352 16.15 -8.04 10.22
#